data_AF-A0A3P8KSM9-F1
#
_entry.id   AF-A0A3P8KSM9-F1
#
_cell.length_a   1.000
_cell.length_b   1.000
_cell.length_c   1.000
_cell.angle_alpha   90.00
_cell.angle_beta   90.00
_cell.angle_gamma   90.00
#
_symmetry.space_group_name_H-M   'P 1'
#
loop_
_entity.id
_entity.type
_entity.pdbx_description
1 polymer ?
#
loop_
_entity_poly.entity_id
_entity_poly.type
_entity_poly.pdbx_seq_one_letter_code
_entity_poly.pdbx_strand_id
1 'polypeptide(L)' 'MMRLCETNFAQLRRLLPRTDAVGDMAGYQVGSAQYRLTIVESTRYTTLVSIEQTAPAVSYWSLPSMTVRPVS' A
#
# COMPACT_ATOMS: atom_id res chain seq x y z
N MET A 1 12.19 -10.97 16.24
CA MET A 1 11.64 -11.06 14.88
C MET A 1 10.29 -10.35 14.70
N MET A 2 9.46 -10.16 15.75
CA MET A 2 8.14 -9.47 15.66
C MET A 2 8.20 -7.95 15.38
N ARG A 3 9.27 -7.26 15.80
CA ARG A 3 9.38 -5.80 15.72
C ARG A 3 9.37 -5.22 14.30
N LEU A 4 9.79 -5.99 13.30
CA LEU A 4 9.92 -5.51 11.92
C LEU A 4 8.55 -5.34 11.25
N CYS A 5 7.64 -6.31 11.41
CA CYS A 5 6.29 -6.24 10.82
C CYS A 5 5.47 -5.10 11.44
N GLU A 6 5.56 -4.92 12.75
CA GLU A 6 4.92 -3.80 13.46
C GLU A 6 5.50 -2.45 13.02
N THR A 7 6.83 -2.36 12.91
CA THR A 7 7.48 -1.12 12.44
C THR A 7 7.09 -0.82 10.99
N ASN A 8 7.11 -1.82 10.11
CA ASN A 8 6.71 -1.67 8.71
C ASN A 8 5.24 -1.27 8.61
N PHE A 9 4.36 -1.84 9.43
CA PHE A 9 2.96 -1.45 9.46
C PHE A 9 2.76 -0.02 9.97
N ALA A 10 3.46 0.38 11.03
CA ALA A 10 3.40 1.74 11.55
C ALA A 10 3.88 2.77 10.50
N GLN A 11 4.90 2.44 9.71
CA GLN A 11 5.35 3.26 8.60
C GLN A 11 4.33 3.28 7.46
N LEU A 12 3.79 2.12 7.07
CA LEU A 12 2.77 2.00 6.03
C LEU A 12 1.52 2.80 6.36
N ARG A 13 1.05 2.73 7.61
CA ARG A 13 -0.13 3.45 8.09
C ARG A 13 0.02 4.96 7.96
N ARG A 14 1.24 5.51 8.06
CA ARG A 14 1.51 6.94 7.82
C ARG A 14 1.36 7.33 6.35
N LEU A 15 1.45 6.36 5.44
CA LEU A 15 1.31 6.53 3.99
C LEU A 15 -0.11 6.21 3.51
N LEU A 16 -1.02 5.75 4.37
CA LEU A 16 -2.40 5.52 3.95
C LEU A 16 -3.15 6.84 3.81
N PRO A 17 -4.17 6.88 2.92
CA PRO A 17 -5.11 7.99 2.87
C PRO A 17 -5.67 8.28 4.27
N ARG A 18 -5.87 9.57 4.58
CA ARG A 18 -6.42 9.99 5.88
C ARG A 18 -7.83 9.47 6.14
N THR A 19 -8.55 9.23 5.06
CA THR A 19 -9.86 8.64 5.09
C THR A 19 -9.65 7.14 4.93
N ASP A 20 -10.00 6.36 5.95
CA ASP A 20 -9.85 4.89 5.94
C ASP A 20 -11.00 4.22 5.15
N ALA A 21 -11.49 4.83 4.06
CA ALA A 21 -12.61 4.29 3.29
C ALA A 21 -12.10 3.39 2.16
N VAL A 22 -12.89 2.35 1.86
CA VAL A 22 -12.61 1.45 0.73
C VAL A 22 -12.66 2.25 -0.57
N GLY A 23 -11.63 2.07 -1.40
CA GLY A 23 -11.44 2.79 -2.64
C GLY A 23 -10.59 4.06 -2.51
N ASP A 24 -10.26 4.51 -1.30
CA ASP A 24 -9.36 5.65 -1.13
C ASP A 24 -7.95 5.30 -1.59
N MET A 25 -7.33 6.27 -2.27
CA MET A 25 -6.04 6.10 -2.93
C MET A 25 -5.04 7.15 -2.47
N ALA A 26 -3.79 6.75 -2.32
CA ALA A 26 -2.65 7.64 -2.09
C ALA A 26 -1.54 7.34 -3.11
N GLY A 27 -1.06 8.37 -3.80
CA GLY A 27 0.02 8.27 -4.78
C GLY A 27 1.36 8.71 -4.20
N TYR A 28 2.42 7.96 -4.48
CA TYR A 28 3.77 8.26 -4.03
C TYR A 28 4.79 8.14 -5.15
N GLN A 29 5.71 9.09 -5.20
CA GLN A 29 6.88 9.00 -6.06
C GLN A 29 8.08 8.51 -5.23
N VAL A 30 8.69 7.41 -5.68
CA VAL A 30 9.86 6.80 -5.05
C VAL A 30 10.95 6.71 -6.11
N GLY A 31 11.86 7.68 -6.09
CA GLY A 31 12.87 7.84 -7.15
C GLY A 31 12.22 8.11 -8.51
N SER A 32 12.47 7.24 -9.49
CA SER A 32 11.89 7.30 -10.84
C SER A 32 10.58 6.50 -10.99
N ALA A 33 10.14 5.79 -9.95
CA ALA A 33 8.92 5.00 -9.95
C ALA A 33 7.77 5.72 -9.24
N GLN A 34 6.54 5.47 -9.70
CA GLN A 34 5.33 5.92 -9.04
C GLN A 34 4.55 4.73 -8.52
N TYR A 35 4.12 4.80 -7.27
CA TYR A 35 3.32 3.80 -6.60
C TYR A 35 1.97 4.38 -6.21
N ARG A 36 0.97 3.53 -6.18
CA ARG A 36 -0.37 3.82 -5.67
C ARG A 36 -0.69 2.83 -4.57
N LEU A 37 -1.10 3.35 -3.42
CA LEU A 37 -1.74 2.56 -2.38
C LEU A 37 -3.25 2.75 -2.49
N THR A 38 -3.99 1.66 -2.46
CA THR A 38 -5.46 1.64 -2.50
C THR A 38 -5.98 0.85 -1.32
N ILE A 39 -6.88 1.41 -0.54
CA ILE A 39 -7.60 0.68 0.50
C ILE A 39 -8.63 -0.22 -0.18
N VAL A 40 -8.46 -1.53 -0.09
CA VAL A 40 -9.37 -2.50 -0.72
C VAL A 40 -10.37 -3.03 0.30
N GLU A 41 -9.96 -3.15 1.56
CA GLU A 41 -10.87 -3.44 2.67
C GLU A 41 -10.48 -2.59 3.88
N SER A 42 -11.49 -2.10 4.60
CA SER A 42 -11.29 -1.39 5.86
C SER A 42 -12.27 -1.92 6.88
N THR A 43 -11.74 -2.46 7.98
CA THR A 43 -12.52 -2.93 9.12
C THR A 43 -11.98 -2.30 10.39
N ARG A 44 -12.70 -2.45 11.51
CA ARG A 44 -12.28 -1.90 12.80
C ARG A 44 -10.90 -2.39 13.28
N TYR A 45 -10.46 -3.56 12.83
CA TYR A 45 -9.26 -4.22 13.35
C TYR A 45 -8.16 -4.43 12.31
N THR A 46 -8.50 -4.41 11.02
CA THR A 46 -7.53 -4.61 9.94
C THR A 46 -7.95 -3.85 8.69
N THR A 47 -6.95 -3.35 7.97
CA THR A 47 -7.12 -2.66 6.70
C THR A 47 -6.28 -3.40 5.67
N LEU A 48 -6.88 -3.85 4.58
CA LEU A 48 -6.19 -4.49 3.48
C LEU A 48 -5.88 -3.44 2.40
N VAL A 49 -4.61 -3.37 2.02
CA VAL A 49 -4.10 -2.33 1.13
C VAL A 49 -3.43 -2.98 -0.06
N SER A 50 -3.81 -2.56 -1.26
CA SER A 50 -3.10 -2.90 -2.49
C SER A 50 -2.03 -1.85 -2.76
N ILE A 51 -0.81 -2.28 -3.07
CA ILE A 51 0.31 -1.43 -3.46
C ILE A 51 0.68 -1.81 -4.89
N GLU A 52 0.55 -0.86 -5.81
CA GLU A 52 0.78 -1.08 -7.23
C GLU A 52 1.76 -0.04 -7.76
N GLN A 53 2.75 -0.48 -8.52
CA GLN A 53 3.54 0.45 -9.32
C GLN A 53 2.70 0.87 -10.54
N THR A 54 2.64 2.17 -10.79
CA THR A 54 1.86 2.78 -11.89
C THR A 54 2.77 3.38 -12.96
N ALA A 55 3.99 3.76 -12.61
CA ALA A 55 5.01 4.23 -13.55
C ALA A 55 6.43 3.84 -13.08
N PRO A 56 7.41 3.75 -13.99
CA PRO A 56 7.26 3.76 -15.44
C PRO A 56 6.57 2.48 -15.93
N ALA A 57 5.66 2.62 -16.90
CA ALA A 57 5.04 1.46 -17.53
C ALA A 57 6.09 0.73 -18.39
N VAL A 58 6.31 -0.54 -18.06
CA VAL A 58 7.21 -1.44 -18.80
C VAL A 58 6.35 -2.39 -19.61
N SER A 59 6.55 -2.41 -20.93
CA SER A 59 5.67 -3.12 -21.86
C SER A 59 5.87 -4.65 -21.88
N TYR A 60 6.94 -5.15 -21.27
CA TYR A 60 7.33 -6.56 -21.35
C TYR A 60 6.91 -7.40 -20.14
N TRP A 61 6.43 -6.77 -19.06
CA TRP A 61 6.00 -7.48 -17.85
C TRP A 61 4.97 -6.66 -17.06
N SER A 62 4.08 -7.34 -16.35
CA SER A 62 3.10 -6.68 -15.47
C SER A 62 3.81 -5.97 -14.33
N LEU A 63 3.46 -4.70 -14.11
CA LEU A 63 4.01 -3.92 -12.99
C LEU A 63 3.77 -4.65 -11.65
N PRO A 64 4.70 -4.53 -10.70
CA PRO A 64 4.59 -5.24 -9.44
C PRO A 64 3.39 -4.72 -8.65
N SER A 65 2.54 -5.65 -8.22
CA SER A 65 1.40 -5.42 -7.32
C SER A 65 1.50 -6.34 -6.11
N MET A 66 1.27 -5.82 -4.92
CA MET A 66 1.22 -6.61 -3.69
C MET A 66 0.06 -6.16 -2.81
N THR A 67 -0.66 -7.14 -2.27
CA THR A 67 -1.70 -6.91 -1.27
C THR A 67 -1.16 -7.20 0.12
N VAL A 68 -1.25 -6.23 1.01
CA VAL A 68 -0.80 -6.36 2.39
C VAL A 68 -2.00 -6.34 3.33
N ARG A 69 -2.15 -7.42 4.11
CA ARG A 69 -3.03 -7.46 5.27
C ARG A 69 -2.18 -7.45 6.54
N PRO A 70 -2.21 -6.38 7.33
CA PRO A 70 -1.61 -6.36 8.65
C PRO A 70 -2.37 -7.34 9.54
N VAL A 71 -1.66 -8.34 10.06
CA VAL A 71 -2.17 -9.21 11.12
C VAL A 71 -1.69 -8.59 12.43
N SER A 72 -2.63 -8.07 13.22
CA SER A 72 -2.40 -7.66 14.61
C SER A 72 -2.23 -8.88 15.50
#